data_AF-X1N3U1-F1
#
_entry.id   AF-X1N3U1-F1
#
_cell.length_a   1.000
_cell.length_b   1.000
_cell.length_c   1.000
_cell.angle_alpha   90.00
_cell.angle_beta   90.00
_cell.angle_gamma   90.00
#
_symmetry.space_group_name_H-M   'P 1'
#
loop_
_entity.id
_entity.type
_entity.pdbx_description
1 polymer ?
#
loop_
_entity_poly.entity_id
_entity_poly.type
_entity_poly.pdbx_seq_one_letter_code
_entity_poly.pdbx_strand_id
1 'polypeptide(L)'
;GKIRKEERAIGGYELFTNNIKILQIVSDYPITPKSHGVGFLMKNRHLWLRSKRQHAILRIRAEVIKASRDYLDNNGFINIDAPILTPAACENTSTLFETKYFDQMAYLSQSGQLYNEATIMAFGKVYCYGPT
;
A
#
# COMPACT_ATOMS: atom_id res chain seq x y z
N GLY A 1 -23.37 -9.17 -23.61
CA GLY A 1 -24.45 -9.90 -22.91
C GLY A 1 -25.56 -8.94 -22.55
N LYS A 2 -26.63 -9.42 -21.90
CA LYS A 2 -27.74 -8.58 -21.40
C LYS A 2 -27.76 -8.62 -19.88
N ILE A 3 -27.83 -7.46 -19.23
CA ILE A 3 -28.00 -7.35 -17.77
C ILE A 3 -29.46 -7.62 -17.44
N ARG A 4 -29.73 -8.42 -16.40
CA ARG A 4 -31.07 -8.72 -15.91
C ARG A 4 -31.11 -8.55 -14.39
N LYS A 5 -32.19 -7.96 -13.88
CA LYS A 5 -32.48 -7.93 -12.44
C LYS A 5 -32.84 -9.35 -11.98
N GLU A 6 -32.14 -9.82 -10.96
CA GLU A 6 -32.36 -11.12 -10.32
C GLU A 6 -32.05 -10.97 -8.83
N GLU A 7 -33.08 -10.98 -7.99
CA GLU A 7 -32.95 -10.65 -6.57
C GLU A 7 -32.11 -11.67 -5.79
N ARG A 8 -32.01 -12.92 -6.29
CA ARG A 8 -31.16 -13.95 -5.70
C ARG A 8 -29.69 -13.82 -6.09
N ALA A 9 -29.35 -13.01 -7.09
CA ALA A 9 -27.98 -12.82 -7.53
C ALA A 9 -27.19 -11.93 -6.55
N ILE A 10 -25.87 -12.13 -6.48
CA ILE A 10 -24.99 -11.27 -5.68
C ILE A 10 -25.03 -9.85 -6.27
N GLY A 11 -25.56 -8.90 -5.53
CA GLY A 11 -25.75 -7.52 -5.97
C GLY A 11 -27.08 -7.25 -6.71
N GLY A 12 -27.99 -8.23 -6.80
CA GLY A 12 -29.35 -8.07 -7.34
C GLY A 12 -29.46 -8.08 -8.87
N TYR A 13 -28.36 -8.33 -9.58
CA TYR A 13 -28.30 -8.38 -11.03
C TYR A 13 -27.35 -9.48 -11.51
N GLU A 14 -27.63 -10.03 -12.70
CA GLU A 14 -26.76 -10.97 -13.39
C GLU A 14 -26.54 -10.58 -14.87
N LEU A 15 -25.46 -11.09 -15.46
CA LEU A 15 -25.11 -10.87 -16.86
C LEU A 15 -25.39 -12.14 -17.67
N PHE A 16 -26.40 -12.11 -18.54
CA PHE A 16 -26.64 -13.17 -19.53
C PHE A 16 -25.64 -13.05 -20.67
N THR A 17 -24.81 -14.08 -20.84
CA THR A 17 -23.71 -14.07 -21.80
C THR A 17 -24.15 -14.71 -23.12
N ASN A 18 -24.04 -13.98 -24.23
CA ASN A 18 -24.38 -14.48 -25.57
C ASN A 18 -23.15 -15.03 -26.33
N ASN A 19 -21.95 -14.56 -25.97
CA ASN A 19 -20.69 -14.93 -26.58
C ASN A 19 -19.56 -14.77 -25.54
N ILE A 20 -18.61 -15.70 -25.52
CA ILE A 20 -17.42 -15.65 -24.67
C ILE A 20 -16.20 -15.73 -25.59
N LYS A 21 -15.29 -14.76 -25.45
CA LYS A 21 -13.95 -14.81 -26.05
C LYS A 21 -12.94 -15.18 -24.97
N ILE A 22 -12.31 -16.34 -25.11
CA ILE A 22 -11.23 -16.75 -24.22
C ILE A 22 -9.97 -15.96 -24.61
N LEU A 23 -9.42 -15.21 -23.65
CA LEU A 23 -8.15 -14.48 -23.85
C LEU A 23 -6.93 -15.34 -23.50
N GLN A 24 -7.03 -16.08 -22.40
CA GLN A 24 -5.97 -16.95 -21.93
C GLN A 24 -6.58 -18.07 -21.09
N ILE A 25 -6.14 -19.31 -21.35
CA ILE A 25 -6.45 -20.48 -20.53
C ILE A 25 -5.31 -20.65 -19.53
N VAL A 26 -5.63 -20.94 -18.28
CA VAL A 26 -4.66 -21.18 -17.20
C VAL A 26 -4.99 -22.51 -16.55
N SER A 27 -4.01 -23.41 -16.46
CA SER A 27 -4.05 -24.59 -15.61
C SER A 27 -3.29 -24.34 -14.30
N ASP A 28 -3.53 -25.19 -13.30
CA ASP A 28 -2.71 -25.27 -12.08
C ASP A 28 -2.59 -23.98 -11.26
N TYR A 29 -3.67 -23.19 -11.21
CA TYR A 29 -3.68 -21.96 -10.41
C TYR A 29 -3.46 -22.28 -8.91
N PRO A 30 -2.39 -21.74 -8.28
CA PRO A 30 -1.92 -22.25 -7.00
C PRO A 30 -2.86 -21.92 -5.82
N ILE A 31 -3.67 -20.88 -5.94
CA ILE A 31 -4.61 -20.46 -4.88
C ILE A 31 -6.02 -20.96 -5.25
N THR A 32 -6.29 -22.22 -4.95
CA THR A 32 -7.59 -22.83 -5.25
C THR A 32 -8.69 -22.39 -4.24
N PRO A 33 -9.99 -22.68 -4.49
CA PRO A 33 -11.11 -22.32 -3.61
C PRO A 33 -11.15 -23.05 -2.25
N LYS A 34 -10.01 -23.40 -1.68
CA LYS A 34 -9.84 -23.97 -0.33
C LYS A 34 -9.03 -23.02 0.55
N SER A 35 -9.06 -23.25 1.85
CA SER A 35 -8.22 -22.49 2.78
C SER A 35 -6.74 -22.79 2.55
N HIS A 36 -5.91 -21.75 2.64
CA HIS A 36 -4.46 -21.85 2.53
C HIS A 36 -3.83 -21.07 3.70
N GLY A 37 -2.70 -21.58 4.21
CA GLY A 37 -1.95 -20.90 5.28
C GLY A 37 -1.32 -19.59 4.80
N VAL A 38 -1.16 -18.63 5.71
CA VAL A 38 -0.59 -17.30 5.41
C VAL A 38 0.80 -17.40 4.78
N GLY A 39 1.66 -18.29 5.27
CA GLY A 39 3.01 -18.46 4.70
C GLY A 39 3.01 -18.85 3.22
N PHE A 40 2.09 -19.75 2.81
CA PHE A 40 1.91 -20.11 1.39
C PHE A 40 1.38 -18.92 0.56
N LEU A 41 0.41 -18.20 1.12
CA LEU A 41 -0.19 -17.04 0.46
C LEU A 41 0.80 -15.88 0.30
N MET A 42 1.72 -15.69 1.25
CA MET A 42 2.79 -14.70 1.16
C MET A 42 3.83 -15.05 0.08
N LYS A 43 4.18 -16.33 -0.08
CA LYS A 43 5.02 -16.78 -1.22
C LYS A 43 4.35 -16.48 -2.57
N ASN A 44 3.02 -16.51 -2.61
CA ASN A 44 2.21 -16.19 -3.79
C ASN A 44 1.54 -14.80 -3.70
N ARG A 45 2.16 -13.83 -3.00
CA ARG A 45 1.51 -12.55 -2.67
C ARG A 45 0.99 -11.81 -3.90
N HIS A 46 1.78 -11.81 -4.98
CA HIS A 46 1.45 -11.18 -6.25
C HIS A 46 0.14 -11.70 -6.88
N LEU A 47 -0.23 -12.97 -6.64
CA LEU A 47 -1.53 -13.52 -7.02
C LEU A 47 -2.59 -13.29 -5.94
N TRP A 48 -2.22 -13.51 -4.67
CA TRP A 48 -3.15 -13.40 -3.54
C TRP A 48 -3.77 -12.00 -3.40
N LEU A 49 -3.05 -10.97 -3.81
CA LEU A 49 -3.54 -9.59 -3.90
C LEU A 49 -4.83 -9.43 -4.71
N ARG A 50 -5.12 -10.35 -5.64
CA ARG A 50 -6.31 -10.34 -6.49
C ARG A 50 -7.56 -10.93 -5.81
N SER A 51 -7.41 -11.53 -4.63
CA SER A 51 -8.53 -12.06 -3.86
C SER A 51 -9.39 -10.93 -3.28
N LYS A 52 -10.71 -11.16 -3.15
CA LYS A 52 -11.68 -10.13 -2.71
C LYS A 52 -11.24 -9.40 -1.43
N ARG A 53 -10.79 -10.15 -0.41
CA ARG A 53 -10.35 -9.58 0.88
C ARG A 53 -9.09 -8.73 0.74
N GLN A 54 -8.06 -9.22 0.04
CA GLN A 54 -6.81 -8.47 -0.11
C GLN A 54 -7.00 -7.22 -0.97
N HIS A 55 -7.81 -7.33 -2.02
CA HIS A 55 -8.20 -6.21 -2.86
C HIS A 55 -8.94 -5.12 -2.06
N ALA A 56 -9.90 -5.53 -1.21
CA ALA A 56 -10.62 -4.61 -0.33
C ALA A 56 -9.69 -3.92 0.69
N ILE A 57 -8.78 -4.67 1.33
CA ILE A 57 -7.82 -4.12 2.30
C ILE A 57 -6.95 -3.04 1.67
N LEU A 58 -6.43 -3.26 0.46
CA LEU A 58 -5.59 -2.25 -0.20
C LEU A 58 -6.38 -0.99 -0.59
N ARG A 59 -7.65 -1.13 -1.01
CA ARG A 59 -8.53 0.01 -1.28
C ARG A 59 -8.83 0.80 -0.01
N ILE A 60 -9.13 0.11 1.10
CA ILE A 60 -9.34 0.75 2.41
C ILE A 60 -8.07 1.50 2.84
N ARG A 61 -6.88 0.87 2.72
CA ARG A 61 -5.61 1.53 3.03
C ARG A 61 -5.42 2.80 2.19
N ALA A 62 -5.73 2.76 0.89
CA ALA A 62 -5.65 3.94 0.04
C ALA A 62 -6.61 5.06 0.50
N GLU A 63 -7.84 4.72 0.90
CA GLU A 63 -8.80 5.68 1.42
C GLU A 63 -8.36 6.29 2.75
N VAL A 64 -7.80 5.48 3.66
CA VAL A 64 -7.25 5.98 4.93
C VAL A 64 -6.10 6.94 4.68
N ILE A 65 -5.15 6.59 3.80
CA ILE A 65 -4.04 7.48 3.41
C ILE A 65 -4.58 8.81 2.90
N LYS A 66 -5.55 8.75 1.97
CA LYS A 66 -6.19 9.93 1.40
C LYS A 66 -6.86 10.78 2.47
N ALA A 67 -7.72 10.19 3.30
CA ALA A 67 -8.44 10.91 4.35
C ALA A 67 -7.48 11.58 5.36
N SER A 68 -6.37 10.91 5.71
CA SER A 68 -5.35 11.51 6.57
C SER A 68 -4.70 12.74 5.94
N ARG A 69 -4.35 12.66 4.64
CA ARG A 69 -3.79 13.79 3.89
C ARG A 69 -4.80 14.92 3.74
N ASP A 70 -6.01 14.61 3.31
CA ASP A 70 -7.10 15.58 3.15
C ASP A 70 -7.36 16.34 4.47
N TYR A 71 -7.33 15.65 5.61
CA TYR A 71 -7.44 16.32 6.92
C TYR A 71 -6.28 17.29 7.18
N LEU A 72 -5.04 16.85 6.99
CA LEU A 72 -3.85 17.67 7.25
C LEU A 72 -3.80 18.89 6.31
N ASP A 73 -4.03 18.67 5.02
CA ASP A 73 -4.06 19.72 3.99
C ASP A 73 -5.14 20.77 4.31
N ASN A 74 -6.36 20.33 4.67
CA ASN A 74 -7.45 21.23 5.05
C ASN A 74 -7.22 21.99 6.37
N ASN A 75 -6.25 21.55 7.19
CA ASN A 75 -5.87 22.21 8.45
C ASN A 75 -4.58 23.04 8.34
N GLY A 76 -4.12 23.29 7.10
CA GLY A 76 -2.99 24.15 6.78
C GLY A 76 -1.63 23.51 7.05
N PHE A 77 -1.56 22.18 7.11
CA PHE A 77 -0.28 21.47 7.11
C PHE A 77 0.23 21.33 5.68
N ILE A 78 1.56 21.32 5.53
CA ILE A 78 2.24 21.13 4.24
C ILE A 78 2.94 19.77 4.25
N ASN A 79 2.74 18.94 3.24
CA ASN A 79 3.51 17.71 3.07
C ASN A 79 4.95 18.05 2.66
N ILE A 80 5.92 17.64 3.47
CA ILE A 80 7.34 17.79 3.17
C ILE A 80 8.00 16.42 3.33
N ASP A 81 8.62 15.95 2.24
CA ASP A 81 9.21 14.62 2.20
C ASP A 81 10.57 14.62 2.92
N ALA A 82 10.68 13.82 3.98
CA ALA A 82 11.94 13.59 4.68
C ALA A 82 12.82 12.60 3.90
N PRO A 83 14.16 12.76 3.90
CA PRO A 83 15.06 11.85 3.23
C PRO A 83 15.05 10.45 3.87
N ILE A 84 15.13 9.43 3.02
CA ILE A 84 15.18 8.03 3.44
C ILE A 84 16.61 7.57 3.73
N LEU A 85 17.61 8.09 3.01
CA LEU A 85 19.02 7.81 3.32
C LEU A 85 19.54 8.86 4.29
N THR A 86 19.99 8.43 5.47
CA THR A 86 20.54 9.31 6.51
C THR A 86 21.98 8.91 6.83
N PRO A 87 22.83 9.86 7.23
CA PRO A 87 24.19 9.54 7.70
C PRO A 87 24.21 9.02 9.16
N ALA A 88 23.10 9.16 9.89
CA ALA A 88 23.03 8.88 11.32
C ALA A 88 21.69 8.27 11.73
N ALA A 89 21.73 7.49 12.82
CA ALA A 89 20.55 6.94 13.50
C ALA A 89 19.65 8.06 14.03
N CYS A 90 18.33 7.95 13.84
CA CYS A 90 17.37 8.89 14.46
C CYS A 90 16.99 8.47 15.88
N GLU A 91 16.75 7.18 16.13
CA GLU A 91 16.22 6.71 17.42
C GLU A 91 17.11 5.67 18.09
N ASN A 92 17.41 4.56 17.40
CA ASN A 92 18.10 3.44 18.02
C ASN A 92 19.00 2.72 17.01
N THR A 93 20.23 2.39 17.42
CA THR A 93 21.24 1.84 16.52
C THR A 93 21.07 0.34 16.23
N SER A 94 20.22 -0.35 16.97
CA SER A 94 20.05 -1.81 16.90
C SER A 94 19.18 -2.30 15.74
N THR A 95 18.39 -1.43 15.10
CA THR A 95 17.45 -1.80 14.02
C THR A 95 17.70 -1.05 12.71
N LEU A 96 18.90 -0.49 12.52
CA LEU A 96 19.26 0.24 11.30
C LEU A 96 19.59 -0.72 10.16
N PHE A 97 19.03 -0.43 8.99
CA PHE A 97 19.46 -1.05 7.74
C PHE A 97 20.53 -0.18 7.09
N GLU A 98 21.76 -0.68 7.05
CA GLU A 98 22.90 -0.02 6.42
C GLU A 98 22.98 -0.36 4.93
N THR A 99 23.41 0.62 4.13
CA THR A 99 23.69 0.45 2.71
C THR A 99 24.92 1.26 2.29
N LYS A 100 25.70 0.72 1.36
CA LYS A 100 26.84 1.42 0.79
C LYS A 100 26.33 2.50 -0.16
N TYR A 101 26.69 3.74 0.08
CA TYR A 101 26.34 4.89 -0.74
C TYR A 101 27.62 5.55 -1.25
N PHE A 102 28.08 5.13 -2.43
CA PHE A 102 29.40 5.48 -2.97
C PHE A 102 30.53 5.08 -2.00
N ASP A 103 31.36 6.04 -1.61
CA ASP A 103 32.51 5.85 -0.72
C ASP A 103 32.14 6.04 0.77
N GLN A 104 30.85 6.20 1.07
CA GLN A 104 30.33 6.36 2.42
C GLN A 104 29.22 5.35 2.74
N MET A 105 28.93 5.18 4.03
CA MET A 105 27.79 4.40 4.49
C MET A 105 26.58 5.31 4.70
N ALA A 106 25.40 4.81 4.37
CA ALA A 106 24.13 5.45 4.65
C ALA A 106 23.17 4.44 5.30
N TYR A 107 22.17 4.94 6.00
CA TYR A 107 21.19 4.12 6.69
C TYR A 107 19.78 4.46 6.21
N LEU A 108 18.89 3.46 6.17
CA LEU A 108 17.47 3.71 5.96
C LEU A 108 16.89 4.40 7.20
N SER A 109 16.18 5.50 6.96
CA SER A 109 15.55 6.33 7.99
C SER A 109 14.47 5.55 8.72
N GLN A 110 14.55 5.53 10.05
CA GLN A 110 13.52 4.95 10.91
C GLN A 110 12.35 5.92 11.15
N SER A 111 12.58 7.22 10.93
CA SER A 111 11.61 8.28 11.19
C SER A 111 12.02 9.57 10.49
N GLY A 112 11.05 10.29 9.93
CA GLY A 112 11.26 11.63 9.36
C GLY A 112 11.37 12.75 10.41
N GLN A 113 11.31 12.41 11.72
CA GLN A 113 11.16 13.37 12.80
C GLN A 113 12.19 14.52 12.78
N LEU A 114 13.49 14.21 12.78
CA LEU A 114 14.54 15.25 12.85
C LEU A 114 14.49 16.23 11.67
N TYR A 115 14.17 15.73 10.47
CA TYR A 115 14.01 16.58 9.29
C TYR A 115 12.71 17.39 9.35
N ASN A 116 11.65 16.84 9.93
CA ASN A 116 10.42 17.59 10.18
C ASN A 116 10.61 18.69 11.22
N GLU A 117 11.42 18.49 12.26
CA GLU A 117 11.74 19.55 13.23
C GLU A 117 12.38 20.77 12.53
N ALA A 118 13.31 20.53 11.60
CA ALA A 118 13.91 21.59 10.81
C ALA A 118 12.88 22.28 9.88
N THR A 119 11.97 21.54 9.28
CA THR A 119 10.97 22.11 8.35
C THR A 119 9.84 22.83 9.08
N ILE A 120 9.48 22.42 10.31
CA ILE A 120 8.56 23.16 11.20
C ILE A 120 9.08 24.57 11.44
N MET A 121 10.39 24.73 11.65
CA MET A 121 10.99 26.05 11.86
C MET A 121 10.87 26.98 10.64
N ALA A 122 10.73 26.42 9.43
CA ALA A 122 10.60 27.18 8.19
C ALA A 122 9.15 27.39 7.75
N PHE A 123 8.29 26.40 7.94
CA PHE A 123 6.94 26.35 7.36
C PHE A 123 5.81 26.28 8.40
N GLY A 124 6.13 26.17 9.69
CA GLY A 124 5.17 26.00 10.77
C GLY A 124 4.56 24.60 10.76
N LYS A 125 3.38 24.44 10.16
CA LYS A 125 2.64 23.17 10.17
C LYS A 125 3.08 22.27 9.01
N VAL A 126 3.72 21.15 9.32
CA VAL A 126 4.23 20.20 8.31
C VAL A 126 3.88 18.76 8.66
N TYR A 127 3.89 17.88 7.66
CA TYR A 127 3.84 16.43 7.86
C TYR A 127 4.70 15.71 6.81
N CYS A 128 5.13 14.49 7.11
CA CYS A 128 5.80 13.59 6.16
C CYS A 128 4.98 12.29 6.07
N TYR A 129 4.78 11.76 4.87
CA TYR A 129 4.07 10.50 4.63
C TYR A 129 4.91 9.54 3.77
N GLY A 130 6.06 9.14 4.31
CA GLY A 130 7.04 8.27 3.64
C GLY A 130 7.17 6.88 4.27
N PRO A 131 7.89 5.96 3.60
CA PRO A 131 8.33 4.71 4.21
C PRO A 131 9.39 4.98 5.30
N THR A 132 9.50 4.04 6.24
CA THR A 132 10.46 4.03 7.37
C THR A 132 10.91 2.60 7.63
#